data_AF-A0A0N0A0X6-F1
#
_entry.id   AF-A0A0N0A0X6-F1
#
_cell.length_a   1.000
_cell.length_b   1.000
_cell.length_c   1.000
_cell.angle_alpha   90.00
_cell.angle_beta   90.00
_cell.angle_gamma   90.00
#
_symmetry.space_group_name_H-M   'P 1'
#
loop_
_entity.id
_entity.type
_entity.pdbx_description
1 polymer ?
#
loop_
_entity_poly.entity_id
_entity_poly.type
_entity_poly.pdbx_seq_one_letter_code
_entity_poly.pdbx_strand_id
1 'polypeptide(L)'
;MRDNHVEITGPVLGSNIGTSGHARAGDVHIGHARDVAAVLRLLDALREELGETQAAASTVEAVDDLRAEARKHKPSRDVTAHLMDKLAGRGLGEQMEDLAKAFDALY
;
A
#
# COMPACT_ATOMS: atom_id res chain seq x y z
N MET A 1 17.38 -35.26 46.26
CA MET A 1 16.43 -34.86 45.21
C MET A 1 15.09 -34.61 45.89
N ARG A 2 14.59 -33.38 45.88
CA ARG A 2 13.26 -32.99 46.35
C ARG A 2 12.75 -31.89 45.43
N ASP A 3 11.75 -32.24 44.63
CA ASP A 3 11.03 -31.36 43.73
C ASP A 3 9.89 -30.69 44.51
N ASN A 4 9.96 -29.36 44.64
CA ASN A 4 8.91 -28.55 45.25
C ASN A 4 7.92 -28.10 44.15
N HIS A 5 6.71 -28.62 44.23
CA HIS A 5 5.55 -28.20 43.46
C HIS A 5 4.95 -26.96 44.14
N VAL A 6 4.82 -25.84 43.41
CA VAL A 6 4.09 -24.66 43.88
C VAL A 6 2.87 -24.48 42.97
N GLU A 7 1.70 -24.62 43.58
CA GLU A 7 0.38 -24.40 42.98
C GLU A 7 0.15 -22.90 42.77
N ILE A 8 -0.19 -22.49 41.54
CA ILE A 8 -0.62 -21.11 41.23
C ILE A 8 -2.07 -21.17 40.76
N THR A 9 -2.98 -20.71 41.62
CA THR A 9 -4.41 -20.55 41.35
C THR A 9 -4.67 -19.21 40.63
N GLY A 10 -5.15 -19.27 39.39
CA GLY A 10 -5.62 -18.14 38.57
C GLY A 10 -6.37 -18.66 37.33
N PRO A 11 -7.37 -17.94 36.80
CA PRO A 11 -8.53 -18.57 36.17
C PRO A 11 -8.22 -19.27 34.84
N VAL A 12 -8.85 -20.43 34.70
CA VAL A 12 -8.74 -21.36 33.59
C VAL A 12 -9.30 -20.74 32.31
N LEU A 13 -8.42 -20.32 31.41
CA LEU A 13 -8.72 -20.13 29.99
C LEU A 13 -7.72 -20.99 29.23
N GLY A 14 -8.26 -22.00 28.56
CA GLY A 14 -7.53 -23.15 28.08
C GLY A 14 -6.54 -22.89 26.96
N SER A 15 -5.81 -23.98 26.70
CA SER A 15 -5.13 -24.32 25.45
C SER A 15 -3.80 -23.61 25.16
N ASN A 16 -2.76 -24.30 25.63
CA ASN A 16 -1.56 -24.69 24.89
C ASN A 16 -0.61 -23.58 24.43
N ILE A 17 0.34 -23.30 25.32
CA ILE A 17 1.69 -22.89 24.98
C ILE A 17 2.31 -23.98 24.09
N GLY A 18 2.56 -23.62 22.84
CA GLY A 18 3.21 -24.48 21.85
C GLY A 18 3.91 -23.65 20.79
N THR A 19 5.05 -23.05 21.14
CA THR A 19 6.07 -22.52 20.20
C THR A 19 5.65 -21.34 19.31
N SER A 20 6.63 -20.57 18.86
CA SER A 20 6.49 -19.51 17.83
C SER A 20 5.85 -18.20 18.30
N GLY A 21 6.57 -17.48 19.16
CA GLY A 21 6.40 -16.03 19.35
C GLY A 21 6.85 -15.21 18.14
N HIS A 22 6.40 -15.56 16.93
CA HIS A 22 6.67 -14.82 15.69
C HIS A 22 5.52 -14.96 14.69
N ALA A 23 4.35 -14.40 15.01
CA ALA A 23 3.28 -14.18 14.04
C ALA A 23 2.24 -13.18 14.57
N ARG A 24 2.57 -11.89 14.57
CA ARG A 24 1.56 -10.80 14.62
C ARG A 24 1.87 -9.70 13.60
N ALA A 25 2.32 -10.10 12.40
CA ALA A 25 2.53 -9.20 11.26
C ALA A 25 1.81 -9.66 9.97
N GLY A 26 0.88 -10.63 10.07
CA GLY A 26 0.39 -11.37 8.89
C GLY A 26 -0.99 -11.01 8.35
N ASP A 27 -1.80 -10.22 9.06
CA ASP A 27 -3.19 -9.92 8.65
C ASP A 27 -3.41 -8.43 8.35
N VAL A 28 -2.34 -7.64 8.32
CA VAL A 28 -2.38 -6.26 7.82
C VAL A 28 -2.34 -6.34 6.29
N HIS A 29 -3.47 -6.80 5.73
CA HIS A 29 -3.91 -6.52 4.36
C HIS A 29 -3.12 -7.14 3.19
N ILE A 30 -3.22 -8.46 3.00
CA ILE A 30 -2.88 -9.07 1.69
C ILE A 30 -3.62 -8.34 0.53
N GLY A 31 -4.83 -7.84 0.79
CA GLY A 31 -5.58 -6.94 -0.12
C GLY A 31 -4.83 -5.62 -0.38
N HIS A 32 -4.62 -4.79 0.64
CA HIS A 32 -3.94 -3.50 0.48
C HIS A 32 -2.56 -3.60 -0.17
N ALA A 33 -1.75 -4.62 0.14
CA ALA A 33 -0.47 -4.83 -0.53
C ALA A 33 -0.65 -5.14 -2.03
N ARG A 34 -1.71 -5.88 -2.40
CA ARG A 34 -2.09 -6.14 -3.79
C ARG A 34 -2.64 -4.89 -4.48
N ASP A 35 -3.40 -4.07 -3.78
CA ASP A 35 -3.97 -2.81 -4.27
C ASP A 35 -2.85 -1.78 -4.52
N VAL A 36 -1.89 -1.66 -3.59
CA VAL A 36 -0.68 -0.84 -3.76
C VAL A 36 0.13 -1.34 -4.96
N ALA A 37 0.31 -2.66 -5.11
CA ALA A 37 1.02 -3.22 -6.25
C ALA A 37 0.30 -2.94 -7.59
N ALA A 38 -1.04 -2.91 -7.60
CA ALA A 38 -1.81 -2.55 -8.79
C ALA A 38 -1.61 -1.07 -9.16
N VAL A 39 -1.68 -0.16 -8.18
CA VAL A 39 -1.39 1.27 -8.38
C VAL A 39 0.02 1.48 -8.89
N LEU A 40 1.02 0.83 -8.29
CA LEU A 40 2.42 0.96 -8.71
C LEU A 40 2.64 0.47 -10.15
N ARG A 41 1.96 -0.60 -10.58
CA ARG A 41 2.04 -1.07 -11.98
C ARG A 41 1.48 -0.07 -12.97
N LEU A 42 0.34 0.54 -12.67
CA LEU A 42 -0.25 1.58 -13.53
C LEU A 42 0.67 2.81 -13.62
N LEU A 43 1.28 3.21 -12.49
CA LEU A 43 2.24 4.32 -12.47
C LEU A 43 3.54 4.00 -13.23
N ASP A 44 4.05 2.77 -13.14
CA ASP A 44 5.24 2.36 -13.88
C ASP A 44 4.96 2.35 -15.40
N ALA A 45 3.78 1.87 -15.84
CA ALA A 45 3.36 1.94 -17.25
C ALA A 45 3.19 3.40 -17.72
N LEU A 46 2.59 4.26 -16.89
CA LEU A 46 2.44 5.68 -17.19
C LEU A 46 3.80 6.37 -17.35
N ARG A 47 4.76 6.03 -16.49
CA ARG A 47 6.12 6.58 -16.54
C ARG A 47 6.86 6.15 -17.81
N GLU A 48 6.66 4.92 -18.25
CA GLU A 48 7.24 4.41 -19.49
C GLU A 48 6.72 5.19 -20.70
N GLU A 49 5.40 5.37 -20.81
CA GLU A 49 4.79 6.16 -21.89
C GLU A 49 5.23 7.63 -21.88
N LEU A 50 5.32 8.24 -20.69
CA LEU A 50 5.85 9.60 -20.54
C LEU A 50 7.33 9.69 -20.94
N GLY A 51 8.11 8.63 -20.73
CA GLY A 51 9.50 8.52 -21.18
C GLY A 51 9.61 8.45 -22.70
N GLU A 52 8.76 7.66 -23.35
CA GLU A 52 8.72 7.54 -24.83
C GLU A 52 8.27 8.84 -25.50
N THR A 53 7.31 9.54 -24.91
CA THR A 53 6.76 10.79 -25.43
C THR A 53 7.61 12.03 -25.14
N GLN A 54 8.76 11.87 -24.46
CA GLN A 54 9.60 12.97 -23.96
C GLN A 54 8.76 14.02 -23.20
N ALA A 55 7.90 13.54 -22.31
CA ALA A 55 7.05 14.40 -21.50
C ALA A 55 7.88 15.38 -20.66
N ALA A 56 7.25 16.50 -20.29
CA ALA A 56 7.89 17.49 -19.44
C ALA A 56 8.34 16.87 -18.11
N ALA A 57 9.51 17.28 -17.59
CA ALA A 57 10.05 16.79 -16.32
C ALA A 57 9.03 16.91 -15.17
N SER A 58 8.24 17.98 -15.15
CA SER A 58 7.17 18.19 -14.16
C SER A 58 6.04 17.15 -14.20
N THR A 59 5.86 16.47 -15.34
CA THR A 59 4.88 15.39 -15.50
C THR A 59 5.44 14.08 -14.95
N VAL A 60 6.72 13.82 -15.21
CA VAL A 60 7.44 12.67 -14.63
C VAL A 60 7.53 12.79 -13.11
N GLU A 61 7.82 13.99 -12.60
CA GLU A 61 7.82 14.28 -11.16
C GLU A 61 6.45 14.01 -10.51
N ALA A 62 5.35 14.42 -11.16
CA ALA A 62 4.00 14.15 -10.65
C ALA A 62 3.68 12.65 -10.54
N VAL A 63 4.18 11.84 -11.48
CA VAL A 63 4.06 10.37 -11.42
C VAL A 63 4.92 9.78 -10.31
N ASP A 64 6.16 10.26 -10.15
CA ASP A 64 7.05 9.83 -9.06
C ASP A 64 6.49 10.22 -7.68
N ASP A 65 5.83 11.38 -7.56
CA ASP A 65 5.12 11.82 -6.36
C ASP A 65 3.90 10.93 -6.05
N LEU A 66 3.10 10.56 -7.05
CA LEU A 66 1.99 9.60 -6.88
C LEU A 66 2.51 8.24 -6.42
N ARG A 67 3.66 7.81 -6.93
CA ARG A 67 4.30 6.56 -6.53
C ARG A 67 4.73 6.61 -5.06
N ALA A 68 5.26 7.74 -4.61
CA ALA A 68 5.61 7.95 -3.22
C ALA A 68 4.36 7.98 -2.33
N GLU A 69 3.28 8.62 -2.77
CA GLU A 69 2.00 8.69 -2.06
C GLU A 69 1.37 7.30 -1.88
N ALA A 70 1.31 6.49 -2.93
CA ALA A 70 0.76 5.13 -2.91
C ALA A 70 1.52 4.18 -1.96
N ARG A 71 2.80 4.46 -1.67
CA ARG A 71 3.62 3.65 -0.74
C ARG A 71 3.45 4.04 0.72
N LYS A 72 2.76 5.14 1.01
CA LYS A 72 2.51 5.56 2.39
C LYS A 72 1.56 4.57 3.05
N HIS A 73 1.76 4.32 4.35
CA HIS A 73 0.84 3.54 5.17
C HIS A 73 -0.59 4.13 5.18
N LYS A 74 -0.72 5.43 4.92
CA LYS A 74 -2.01 6.10 4.77
C LYS A 74 -1.90 7.13 3.63
N PRO A 75 -2.27 6.77 2.39
CA PRO A 75 -2.26 7.71 1.29
C PRO A 75 -3.30 8.82 1.52
N SER A 76 -3.00 10.03 1.07
CA SER A 76 -3.90 11.17 1.14
C SER A 76 -4.68 11.33 -0.16
N ARG A 77 -6.01 11.36 -0.05
CA ARG A 77 -6.92 11.56 -1.19
C ARG A 77 -6.75 12.93 -1.83
N ASP A 78 -6.59 13.97 -1.02
CA ASP A 78 -6.38 15.34 -1.52
C ASP A 78 -5.07 15.46 -2.31
N VAL A 79 -3.97 14.87 -1.80
CA VAL A 79 -2.68 14.90 -2.48
C VAL A 79 -2.75 14.12 -3.80
N THR A 80 -3.38 12.95 -3.77
CA THR A 80 -3.54 12.11 -4.95
C THR A 80 -4.39 12.82 -6.02
N ALA A 81 -5.52 13.41 -5.63
CA ALA A 81 -6.38 14.16 -6.55
C ALA A 81 -5.65 15.35 -7.18
N HIS A 82 -4.86 16.08 -6.39
CA HIS A 82 -4.05 17.21 -6.89
C HIS A 82 -2.99 16.76 -7.90
N LEU A 83 -2.30 15.64 -7.63
CA LEU A 83 -1.32 15.10 -8.56
C LEU A 83 -1.97 14.52 -9.82
N MET A 84 -3.16 13.92 -9.70
CA MET A 84 -3.92 13.44 -10.84
C MET A 84 -4.43 14.57 -11.74
N ASP A 85 -4.89 15.69 -11.16
CA ASP A 85 -5.31 16.87 -11.91
C ASP A 85 -4.18 17.44 -12.78
N LYS A 86 -2.96 17.48 -12.24
CA LYS A 86 -1.75 17.88 -13.00
C LYS A 86 -1.47 16.99 -14.21
N LEU A 87 -1.81 15.70 -14.13
CA LEU A 87 -1.64 14.73 -15.20
C LEU A 87 -2.80 14.72 -16.20
N ALA A 88 -4.03 15.03 -15.75
CA ALA A 88 -5.23 15.04 -16.59
C ALA A 88 -5.12 16.01 -17.78
N GLY A 89 -4.41 17.13 -17.62
CA GLY A 89 -4.16 18.08 -18.71
C GLY A 89 -3.23 17.58 -19.83
N ARG A 90 -2.71 16.34 -19.76
CA ARG A 90 -1.69 15.80 -20.67
C ARG A 90 -2.20 14.75 -21.67
N GLY A 91 -3.50 14.47 -21.70
CA GLY A 91 -4.11 13.55 -22.68
C GLY A 91 -4.09 12.08 -22.27
N LEU A 92 -3.85 11.78 -20.99
CA LEU A 92 -3.71 10.43 -20.42
C LEU A 92 -5.08 9.78 -20.06
N GLY A 93 -6.15 10.12 -20.79
CA GLY A 93 -7.55 9.96 -20.35
C GLY A 93 -7.93 8.60 -19.75
N GLU A 94 -7.76 7.51 -20.51
CA GLU A 94 -8.15 6.16 -20.07
C GLU A 94 -7.28 5.66 -18.89
N GLN A 95 -5.97 5.90 -18.96
CA GLN A 95 -5.03 5.52 -17.90
C GLN A 95 -5.31 6.28 -16.59
N MET A 96 -5.74 7.53 -16.69
CA MET A 96 -6.10 8.35 -15.53
C MET A 96 -7.35 7.84 -14.82
N GLU A 97 -8.33 7.33 -15.56
CA GLU A 97 -9.52 6.71 -14.97
C GLU A 97 -9.18 5.42 -14.24
N ASP A 98 -8.33 4.56 -14.82
CA ASP A 98 -7.91 3.32 -14.18
C ASP A 98 -6.99 3.58 -12.99
N LEU A 99 -6.13 4.59 -13.06
CA LEU A 99 -5.32 5.03 -11.93
C LEU A 99 -6.19 5.57 -10.79
N ALA A 100 -7.23 6.35 -11.10
CA ALA A 100 -8.17 6.87 -10.10
C ALA A 100 -8.93 5.74 -9.39
N LYS A 101 -9.42 4.74 -10.13
CA LYS A 101 -10.06 3.55 -9.53
C LYS A 101 -9.10 2.77 -8.64
N ALA A 102 -7.85 2.61 -9.07
CA ALA A 102 -6.85 1.89 -8.30
C ALA A 102 -6.49 2.61 -6.99
N PHE A 103 -6.42 3.95 -7.00
CA PHE A 103 -6.25 4.74 -5.77
C PHE A 103 -7.49 4.75 -4.88
N ASP A 104 -8.70 4.68 -5.43
CA ASP A 104 -9.94 4.56 -4.63
C ASP A 104 -9.93 3.29 -3.76
N ALA A 105 -9.35 2.20 -4.26
CA ALA A 105 -9.13 0.96 -3.51
C ALA A 105 -8.09 1.07 -2.38
N LEU A 106 -7.30 2.16 -2.34
CA LEU A 106 -6.31 2.41 -1.27
C LEU A 106 -6.87 3.19 -0.07
N TYR A 107 -8.07 3.77 -0.18
CA TYR A 107 -8.74 4.55 0.88
C TYR A 107 -9.77 3.72 1.63
#